data_AF-A0A1F3LD71-F1
#
_entry.id   AF-A0A1F3LD71-F1
#
_cell.length_a   1.000
_cell.length_b   1.000
_cell.length_c   1.000
_cell.angle_alpha   90.00
_cell.angle_beta   90.00
_cell.angle_gamma   90.00
#
_symmetry.space_group_name_H-M   'P 1'
#
loop_
_entity.id
_entity.type
_entity.pdbx_description
1 polymer ?
#
loop_
_entity_poly.entity_id
_entity_poly.type
_entity_poly.pdbx_seq_one_letter_code
_entity_poly.pdbx_strand_id
1 'polypeptide(L)'
;MVEHFAWAEKFQNGGTNFDNAFDEAIKRMKDMPDGTDLVFITDGECMLGIDYQRKWRNYKNETNARLLYVDVSGHDNSSLRSISDVYMLVTFDKDGNMDMVAENIADSLATSIERARLSKLDDNS
;
A
#
# COMPACT_ATOMS: atom_id res chain seq x y z
N MET A 1 -9.05 -2.14 -22.51
CA MET A 1 -8.36 -1.02 -21.85
C MET A 1 -9.40 0.07 -21.61
N VAL A 2 -9.81 0.48 -20.43
CA VAL A 2 -9.36 0.24 -19.05
C VAL A 2 -10.57 0.54 -18.15
N GLU A 3 -11.17 -0.44 -17.47
CA GLU A 3 -12.24 -0.17 -16.48
C GLU A 3 -11.68 0.14 -15.07
N HIS A 4 -10.37 -0.04 -14.87
CA HIS A 4 -9.73 0.05 -13.55
C HIS A 4 -9.42 1.48 -13.06
N PHE A 5 -9.48 2.52 -13.92
CA PHE A 5 -9.19 3.89 -13.49
C PHE A 5 -10.40 4.66 -12.91
N ALA A 6 -11.63 4.20 -13.17
CA ALA A 6 -12.84 4.94 -12.78
C ALA A 6 -13.07 5.01 -11.25
N TRP A 7 -12.41 4.16 -10.46
CA TRP A 7 -12.55 4.15 -9.00
C TRP A 7 -11.71 5.23 -8.31
N ALA A 8 -10.61 5.64 -8.92
CA ALA A 8 -9.72 6.68 -8.37
C ALA A 8 -10.22 8.11 -8.67
N GLU A 9 -11.09 8.29 -9.66
CA GLU A 9 -11.54 9.62 -10.12
C GLU A 9 -12.71 10.22 -9.30
N LYS A 10 -13.35 9.46 -8.41
CA LYS A 10 -14.45 9.97 -7.58
C LYS A 10 -13.97 10.32 -6.17
N PHE A 11 -13.27 11.45 -6.04
CA PHE A 11 -13.15 12.14 -4.76
C PHE A 11 -14.54 12.66 -4.36
N GLN A 12 -15.28 11.86 -3.58
CA GLN A 12 -16.47 12.36 -2.90
C GLN A 12 -16.00 13.31 -1.78
N ASN A 13 -16.59 14.49 -1.76
CA ASN A 13 -16.27 15.65 -0.94
C ASN A 13 -16.36 15.39 0.59
N GLY A 14 -15.41 14.63 1.14
CA GLY A 14 -15.35 14.23 2.54
C GLY A 14 -14.01 13.56 2.85
N GLY A 15 -13.48 13.79 4.06
CA GLY A 15 -12.19 13.25 4.47
C GLY A 15 -12.09 11.74 4.26
N THR A 16 -10.90 11.27 3.87
CA THR A 16 -10.66 9.85 3.61
C THR A 16 -10.80 9.06 4.91
N ASN A 17 -11.67 8.05 4.95
CA ASN A 17 -11.75 7.11 6.07
C ASN A 17 -10.91 5.86 5.74
N PHE A 18 -9.70 5.78 6.29
CA PHE A 18 -8.78 4.66 6.04
C PHE A 18 -9.31 3.34 6.57
N ASP A 19 -10.03 3.35 7.69
CA ASP A 19 -10.60 2.15 8.28
C ASP A 19 -11.59 1.47 7.32
N ASN A 20 -12.46 2.25 6.68
CA ASN A 20 -13.40 1.74 5.66
C ASN A 20 -12.68 1.22 4.41
N ALA A 21 -11.69 1.97 3.92
CA ALA A 21 -10.88 1.55 2.77
C ALA A 21 -10.14 0.24 3.05
N PHE A 22 -9.63 0.10 4.27
CA PHE A 22 -8.93 -1.10 4.74
C PHE A 22 -9.86 -2.31 4.86
N ASP A 23 -11.04 -2.16 5.46
CA ASP A 23 -11.99 -3.29 5.58
C ASP A 23 -12.43 -3.79 4.19
N GLU A 24 -12.71 -2.90 3.24
CA GLU A 24 -13.05 -3.29 1.87
C GLU A 24 -11.87 -3.93 1.12
N ALA A 25 -10.64 -3.48 1.38
CA ALA A 25 -9.45 -4.12 0.83
C ALA A 25 -9.30 -5.56 1.34
N ILE A 26 -9.32 -5.77 2.66
CA ILE A 26 -9.20 -7.10 3.27
C ILE A 26 -10.32 -8.03 2.83
N LYS A 27 -11.55 -7.52 2.74
CA LYS A 27 -12.68 -8.30 2.24
C LYS A 27 -12.43 -8.83 0.83
N ARG A 28 -11.90 -8.00 -0.08
CA ARG A 28 -11.56 -8.42 -1.45
C ARG A 28 -10.37 -9.37 -1.48
N MET A 29 -9.36 -9.13 -0.66
CA MET A 29 -8.15 -9.96 -0.63
C MET A 29 -8.43 -11.40 -0.16
N LYS A 30 -9.49 -11.63 0.65
CA LYS A 30 -9.93 -12.98 1.04
C LYS A 30 -10.36 -13.86 -0.14
N ASP A 31 -10.78 -13.24 -1.24
CA ASP A 31 -11.17 -13.95 -2.48
C ASP A 31 -9.98 -14.04 -3.48
N MET A 32 -8.79 -13.60 -3.09
CA MET A 32 -7.57 -13.60 -3.89
C MET A 32 -6.60 -14.69 -3.39
N PRO A 33 -5.59 -15.09 -4.18
CA PRO A 33 -4.56 -16.03 -3.73
C PRO A 33 -3.82 -15.54 -2.47
N ASP A 34 -3.43 -16.47 -1.60
CA ASP A 34 -2.57 -16.17 -0.46
C ASP A 34 -1.28 -15.48 -0.92
N GLY A 35 -0.82 -14.52 -0.12
CA GLY A 35 0.33 -13.69 -0.44
C GLY A 35 0.04 -12.54 -1.40
N THR A 36 -1.23 -12.26 -1.71
CA THR A 36 -1.62 -11.03 -2.42
C THR A 36 -1.22 -9.81 -1.61
N ASP A 37 -0.56 -8.84 -2.24
CA ASP A 37 -0.10 -7.61 -1.59
C ASP A 37 -1.17 -6.52 -1.59
N LEU A 38 -1.10 -5.64 -0.58
CA LEU A 38 -1.92 -4.46 -0.44
C LEU A 38 -1.09 -3.20 -0.67
N VAL A 39 -1.57 -2.30 -1.52
CA VAL A 39 -0.93 -1.00 -1.78
C VAL A 39 -1.84 0.13 -1.33
N PHE A 40 -1.34 0.99 -0.44
CA PHE A 40 -1.97 2.26 -0.07
C PHE A 40 -1.21 3.42 -0.73
N ILE A 41 -1.93 4.29 -1.44
CA ILE A 41 -1.41 5.52 -2.02
C ILE A 41 -2.18 6.68 -1.41
N THR A 42 -1.51 7.58 -0.69
CA THR A 42 -2.17 8.68 0.02
C THR A 42 -1.19 9.83 0.30
N ASP A 43 -1.75 11.02 0.46
CA ASP A 43 -1.10 12.20 1.03
C ASP A 43 -0.90 12.15 2.56
N GLY A 44 -1.12 11.02 3.21
CA GLY A 44 -0.78 10.80 4.62
C GLY A 44 -1.64 11.54 5.65
N GLU A 45 -2.66 12.31 5.27
CA GLU A 45 -3.40 13.18 6.21
C GLU A 45 -4.34 12.43 7.18
N CYS A 46 -4.71 11.17 6.90
CA CYS A 46 -5.63 10.39 7.74
C CYS A 46 -4.96 9.19 8.41
N MET A 47 -5.25 8.90 9.67
CA MET A 47 -4.64 7.79 10.41
C MET A 47 -5.47 6.50 10.30
N LEU A 48 -4.80 5.36 10.19
CA LEU A 48 -5.41 4.04 10.34
C LEU A 48 -5.56 3.70 11.82
N GLY A 49 -6.77 3.33 12.25
CA GLY A 49 -7.07 2.99 13.64
C GLY A 49 -6.22 1.83 14.17
N ILE A 50 -5.91 1.85 15.47
CA ILE A 50 -5.04 0.84 16.09
C ILE A 50 -5.59 -0.60 15.96
N ASP A 51 -6.91 -0.75 15.99
CA ASP A 51 -7.57 -2.05 15.80
C ASP A 51 -7.39 -2.57 14.38
N TYR A 52 -7.40 -1.67 13.38
CA TYR A 52 -7.15 -2.02 11.98
C TYR A 52 -5.68 -2.35 11.72
N GLN A 53 -4.75 -1.63 12.37
CA GLN A 53 -3.35 -2.01 12.37
C GLN A 53 -3.15 -3.42 12.96
N ARG A 54 -3.90 -3.79 14.01
CA ARG A 54 -3.87 -5.15 14.58
C ARG A 54 -4.49 -6.18 13.62
N LYS A 55 -5.64 -5.87 13.01
CA LYS A 55 -6.25 -6.72 11.97
C LYS A 55 -5.26 -7.00 10.85
N TRP A 56 -4.54 -5.99 10.37
CA TRP A 56 -3.50 -6.14 9.35
C TRP A 56 -2.40 -7.12 9.77
N ARG A 57 -1.82 -6.92 10.96
CA ARG A 57 -0.75 -7.81 11.45
C ARG A 57 -1.19 -9.26 11.51
N ASN A 58 -2.43 -9.52 11.96
CA ASN A 58 -2.97 -10.87 11.99
C ASN A 58 -3.14 -11.44 10.57
N TYR A 59 -3.80 -10.69 9.69
CA TYR A 59 -4.00 -11.09 8.29
C TYR A 59 -2.68 -11.39 7.58
N LYS A 60 -1.67 -10.54 7.75
CA LYS A 60 -0.32 -10.72 7.22
C LYS A 60 0.33 -12.01 7.71
N ASN A 61 0.22 -12.33 9.00
CA ASN A 61 0.81 -13.54 9.56
C ASN A 61 0.14 -14.82 9.02
N GLU A 62 -1.16 -14.75 8.69
CA GLU A 62 -1.92 -15.88 8.14
C GLU A 62 -1.67 -16.08 6.65
N THR A 63 -1.51 -15.00 5.89
CA THR A 63 -1.52 -15.03 4.41
C THR A 63 -0.18 -14.72 3.77
N ASN A 64 0.81 -14.26 4.55
CA ASN A 64 2.09 -13.77 4.06
C ASN A 64 1.96 -12.58 3.07
N ALA A 65 0.84 -11.85 3.17
CA ALA A 65 0.59 -10.62 2.42
C ALA A 65 1.48 -9.48 2.91
N ARG A 66 1.82 -8.54 2.02
CA ARG A 66 2.62 -7.36 2.36
C ARG A 66 1.82 -6.09 2.19
N LEU A 67 2.19 -5.08 2.97
CA LEU A 67 1.63 -3.74 2.84
C LEU A 67 2.68 -2.78 2.28
N LEU A 68 2.32 -2.12 1.19
CA LEU A 68 3.16 -1.13 0.53
C LEU A 68 2.47 0.22 0.67
N TYR A 69 3.20 1.18 1.23
CA TYR A 69 2.71 2.52 1.47
C TYR A 69 3.46 3.51 0.56
N VAL A 70 2.71 4.17 -0.32
CA VAL A 70 3.17 5.26 -1.18
C VAL A 70 2.62 6.57 -0.62
N ASP A 71 3.53 7.39 -0.10
CA ASP A 71 3.27 8.73 0.40
C ASP A 71 3.50 9.74 -0.72
N VAL A 72 2.50 10.54 -1.06
CA VAL A 72 2.58 11.52 -2.16
C VAL A 72 2.70 12.96 -1.69
N SER A 73 2.73 13.25 -0.39
CA SER A 73 2.75 14.62 0.12
C SER A 73 3.94 14.91 1.03
N GLY A 74 4.56 13.87 1.58
CA GLY A 74 5.57 13.99 2.63
C GLY A 74 4.97 14.27 4.01
N HIS A 75 3.65 14.23 4.16
CA HIS A 75 3.01 14.21 5.47
C HIS A 75 3.18 12.82 6.08
N ASP A 76 4.13 12.69 7.01
CA ASP A 76 4.45 11.40 7.64
C ASP A 76 3.23 10.79 8.35
N ASN A 77 2.70 9.72 7.75
CA ASN A 77 1.65 8.91 8.34
C ASN A 77 2.25 7.77 9.16
N SER A 78 2.55 8.07 10.42
CA SER A 78 3.13 7.08 11.33
C SER A 78 2.28 5.81 11.49
N SER A 79 0.95 5.90 11.35
CA SER A 79 0.06 4.73 11.49
C SER A 79 0.27 3.70 10.38
N LEU A 80 0.27 4.11 9.10
CA LEU A 80 0.55 3.24 7.97
C LEU A 80 2.03 2.84 7.92
N ARG A 81 2.92 3.81 8.19
CA ARG A 81 4.37 3.59 8.17
C ARG A 81 4.81 2.50 9.14
N SER A 82 4.18 2.41 10.31
CA SER A 82 4.53 1.42 11.34
C SER A 82 4.14 -0.02 10.99
N ILE A 83 3.26 -0.21 10.01
CA ILE A 83 2.76 -1.53 9.61
C ILE A 83 3.09 -1.92 8.17
N SER A 84 3.64 -0.99 7.38
CA SER A 84 4.07 -1.21 6.01
C SER A 84 5.38 -1.99 5.95
N ASP A 85 5.45 -2.94 5.02
CA ASP A 85 6.67 -3.64 4.61
C ASP A 85 7.56 -2.79 3.72
N VAL A 86 6.92 -1.99 2.86
CA VAL A 86 7.59 -1.12 1.91
C VAL A 86 7.02 0.28 2.07
N TYR A 87 7.90 1.27 2.19
CA TYR A 87 7.52 2.67 2.16
C TYR A 87 8.22 3.37 1.00
N MET A 88 7.47 4.15 0.25
CA MET A 88 7.96 4.99 -0.82
C MET A 88 7.44 6.42 -0.62
N LEU A 89 8.35 7.38 -0.56
CA LEU A 89 8.01 8.79 -0.66
C LEU A 89 8.11 9.21 -2.13
N VAL A 90 7.00 9.68 -2.66
CA VAL A 90 6.92 10.33 -3.95
C VAL A 90 7.17 11.81 -3.73
N THR A 91 8.19 12.32 -4.40
CA THR A 91 8.47 13.76 -4.45
C THR A 91 8.13 14.26 -5.84
N PHE A 92 7.37 15.36 -5.90
CA PHE A 92 7.16 16.07 -7.13
C PHE A 92 8.38 16.94 -7.42
N ASP A 93 8.79 17.01 -8.68
CA ASP A 93 9.72 18.06 -9.08
C ASP A 93 9.03 19.44 -8.99
N LYS A 94 9.80 20.49 -9.16
CA LYS A 94 9.33 21.89 -9.04
C LYS A 94 8.23 22.23 -10.04
N ASP A 95 8.10 21.42 -11.08
CA ASP A 95 7.18 21.58 -12.20
C ASP A 95 5.95 20.66 -12.06
N GLY A 96 5.89 19.83 -11.02
CA GLY A 96 4.77 18.94 -10.71
C GLY A 96 4.73 17.65 -11.54
N ASN A 97 5.82 17.26 -12.22
CA ASN A 97 5.83 16.10 -13.10
C ASN A 97 5.79 14.76 -12.33
N MET A 98 4.89 13.87 -12.74
CA MET A 98 4.66 12.55 -12.14
C MET A 98 5.32 11.39 -12.90
N ASP A 99 5.88 11.61 -14.09
CA ASP A 99 6.35 10.49 -14.94
C ASP A 99 7.51 9.72 -14.30
N MET A 100 8.44 10.44 -13.66
CA MET A 100 9.55 9.83 -12.90
C MET A 100 9.07 9.08 -11.65
N VAL A 101 7.84 9.36 -11.18
CA VAL A 101 7.25 8.73 -9.98
C VAL A 101 6.76 7.34 -10.28
N ALA A 102 6.06 7.15 -11.40
CA ALA A 102 5.48 5.87 -11.76
C ALA A 102 6.55 4.80 -12.01
N GLU A 103 7.64 5.17 -12.68
CA GLU A 103 8.81 4.29 -12.90
C GLU A 103 9.50 3.93 -11.58
N ASN A 104 9.74 4.91 -10.70
CA ASN A 104 10.35 4.66 -9.39
C ASN A 104 9.49 3.77 -8.48
N ILE A 105 8.16 3.92 -8.54
CA ILE A 105 7.22 3.03 -7.85
C ILE A 105 7.32 1.62 -8.45
N ALA A 106 7.25 1.48 -9.77
CA ALA A 106 7.32 0.18 -10.43
C ALA A 106 8.63 -0.58 -10.09
N ASP A 107 9.77 0.12 -10.12
CA ASP A 107 11.08 -0.45 -9.81
C ASP A 107 11.24 -0.82 -8.32
N SER A 108 10.74 0.04 -7.43
CA SER A 108 10.77 -0.21 -5.98
C SER A 108 9.82 -1.34 -5.58
N LEU A 109 8.65 -1.43 -6.23
CA LEU A 109 7.72 -2.55 -6.12
C LEU A 109 8.38 -3.83 -6.60
N ALA A 110 8.95 -3.85 -7.80
CA ALA A 110 9.62 -5.02 -8.38
C ALA A 110 10.76 -5.51 -7.48
N THR A 111 11.58 -4.60 -6.97
CA THR A 111 12.70 -4.92 -6.06
C THR A 111 12.20 -5.50 -4.74
N SER A 112 11.15 -4.91 -4.16
CA SER A 112 10.55 -5.40 -2.91
C SER A 112 9.87 -6.76 -3.08
N ILE A 113 9.25 -6.98 -4.25
CA ILE A 113 8.68 -8.26 -4.67
C ILE A 113 9.77 -9.33 -4.70
N GLU A 114 10.89 -9.06 -5.37
CA GLU A 114 11.97 -10.01 -5.54
C GLU A 114 12.69 -10.33 -4.21
N ARG A 115 12.94 -9.32 -3.35
CA ARG A 115 13.56 -9.54 -2.04
C ARG A 115 12.77 -10.48 -1.14
N ALA A 116 11.44 -10.34 -1.10
CA ALA A 116 10.60 -11.23 -0.30
C ALA A 116 10.48 -12.63 -0.92
N ARG A 117 10.72 -12.77 -2.23
CA ARG A 117 10.76 -14.08 -2.88
C ARG A 117 12.02 -14.84 -2.49
N LEU A 118 13.15 -14.14 -2.44
CA LEU A 118 14.45 -14.70 -2.06
C LEU A 118 14.50 -15.10 -0.57
N SER A 119 13.94 -14.30 0.34
CA SER A 119 13.94 -14.65 1.78
C SER A 119 13.15 -15.93 2.10
N LYS A 120 12.15 -16.30 1.27
CA LYS A 120 11.38 -17.55 1.43
C LYS A 120 12.11 -18.80 0.91
N LEU A 121 13.14 -18.62 0.08
CA LEU A 121 13.99 -19.73 -0.38
C LEU A 121 15.00 -20.11 0.70
N ASP A 122 15.53 -19.12 1.43
CA ASP A 122 16.51 -19.33 2.49
C ASP A 122 15.90 -20.03 3.72
N ASP A 123 14.62 -19.75 4.04
CA ASP A 123 13.90 -20.41 5.14
C ASP A 123 13.52 -21.89 4.86
N ASN A 124 13.70 -22.38 3.62
CA ASN A 124 13.40 -23.76 3.21
C ASN A 124 14.67 -24.59 2.90
N SER A 125 15.86 -24.07 3.25
CA SER A 125 17.17 -24.73 3.05
C SER A 125 17.86 -25.14 4.34
#